data_AF-A0A8T4T959-F1
#
_entry.id   AF-A0A8T4T959-F1
#
_cell.length_a   1.000
_cell.length_b   1.000
_cell.length_c   1.000
_cell.angle_alpha   90.00
_cell.angle_beta   90.00
_cell.angle_gamma   90.00
#
_symmetry.space_group_name_H-M   'P 1'
#
loop_
_entity.id
_entity.type
_entity.pdbx_description
1 polymer ?
#
loop_
_entity_poly.entity_id
_entity_poly.type
_entity_poly.pdbx_seq_one_letter_code
_entity_poly.pdbx_strand_id
1 'polypeptide(L)'
;MTDTQTPNLGGALTALGLEDKFLANGELTNFPLLERGRLANAIIDEKLKAGKWQTVVAMIYGGLGKADALFEGDRNELKARIVTAAQQHTKSEITSRTLETLVKAKEHELLFRLATNTSLGYDDLMAVLSHIPAQYFKEDPQGTQKRQTIDQAAGQRALAEKKYAAAVSHFAAIGDTANLTTLFDQAISSDDSNVDIRMLEAIAVSDPSQKETRLQAIVSKYLTGEEVDPTQTRRGIGTLTMFKFVKVHGVELSPEQKATLYKRVVEEAQRYQFEKNQELATEQELLLPWARHHAISQPLEAYRVFVATGFEGDEVVAAVQAGLALERYRNEHRALDTSQVTEPHLKRAYEGAPFEVQVRIAYRLKDEPKLQDLSKRANKKGKFDEAYRHWVAGRGSLDGEYIARIRTKLIDDVVKKGYGYVSFLATNDHAGQVEAFEALMAQGTGKGNHLDKAHELAFTMGDEARTQRAREAMFSVNPAWALGFFKGNSSRKRDERGIDYVVNAVASQQGVEPSTLRELA
;
A
#
# COMPACT_ATOMS: atom_id res chain seq x y z
N MET A 1 -70.38 28.47 -55.20
CA MET A 1 -69.38 28.80 -54.17
C MET A 1 -68.35 27.71 -54.20
N THR A 2 -67.23 27.99 -54.86
CA THR A 2 -66.16 27.04 -55.15
C THR A 2 -65.24 26.94 -53.95
N ASP A 3 -65.14 25.73 -53.40
CA ASP A 3 -63.97 25.25 -52.64
C ASP A 3 -62.73 25.48 -53.50
N THR A 4 -62.07 26.62 -53.32
CA THR A 4 -60.69 26.78 -53.77
C THR A 4 -59.83 25.97 -52.80
N GLN A 5 -59.48 24.77 -53.24
CA GLN A 5 -58.30 24.05 -52.78
C GLN A 5 -57.14 25.05 -52.73
N THR A 6 -56.78 25.53 -51.54
CA THR A 6 -55.46 26.12 -51.36
C THR A 6 -54.48 24.97 -51.60
N PRO A 7 -53.66 24.99 -52.68
CA PRO A 7 -52.61 23.99 -52.84
C PRO A 7 -51.75 24.01 -51.58
N ASN A 8 -51.20 22.86 -51.18
CA ASN A 8 -50.43 22.64 -49.93
C ASN A 8 -49.20 23.57 -49.82
N LEU A 9 -49.46 24.85 -49.60
CA LEU A 9 -48.48 25.94 -49.64
C LEU A 9 -47.51 25.80 -48.48
N GLY A 10 -47.97 25.35 -47.31
CA GLY A 10 -47.10 25.01 -46.19
C GLY A 10 -46.10 23.91 -46.54
N GLY A 11 -46.54 22.88 -47.27
CA GLY A 11 -45.64 21.84 -47.74
C GLY A 11 -44.70 22.29 -48.85
N ALA A 12 -45.16 23.10 -49.79
CA ALA A 12 -44.31 23.70 -50.82
C ALA A 12 -43.24 24.62 -50.21
N LEU A 13 -43.61 25.46 -49.24
CA LEU A 13 -42.69 26.34 -48.52
C LEU A 13 -41.61 25.56 -47.77
N THR A 14 -42.00 24.46 -47.10
CA THR A 14 -41.07 23.60 -46.35
C THR A 14 -40.13 22.81 -47.26
N ALA A 15 -40.63 22.32 -48.41
CA ALA A 15 -39.82 21.64 -49.41
C ALA A 15 -38.78 22.58 -50.06
N LEU A 16 -39.11 23.87 -50.17
CA LEU A 16 -38.25 24.91 -50.75
C LEU A 16 -37.33 25.59 -49.71
N GLY A 17 -37.46 25.30 -48.42
CA GLY A 17 -36.66 25.94 -47.36
C GLY A 17 -37.02 27.42 -47.13
N LEU A 18 -38.24 27.82 -47.49
CA LEU A 18 -38.71 29.22 -47.42
C LEU A 18 -39.60 29.50 -46.21
N GLU A 19 -39.89 28.48 -45.40
CA GLU A 19 -40.84 28.54 -44.29
C GLU A 19 -40.42 29.51 -43.19
N ASP A 20 -39.12 29.58 -42.85
CA ASP A 20 -38.62 30.47 -41.80
C ASP A 20 -38.72 31.94 -42.23
N LYS A 21 -38.52 32.25 -43.52
CA LYS A 21 -38.74 33.59 -44.09
C LYS A 21 -40.22 33.94 -44.12
N PHE A 22 -41.08 32.99 -44.48
CA PHE A 22 -42.53 33.18 -44.50
C PHE A 22 -43.09 33.45 -43.09
N LEU A 23 -42.58 32.73 -42.07
CA LEU A 23 -42.94 32.92 -40.66
C LEU A 23 -42.37 34.22 -40.08
N ALA A 24 -41.14 34.59 -40.43
CA ALA A 24 -40.45 35.77 -39.91
C ALA A 24 -40.95 37.10 -40.51
N ASN A 25 -41.27 37.12 -41.81
CA ASN A 25 -41.67 38.35 -42.52
C ASN A 25 -43.11 38.77 -42.29
N GLY A 26 -43.87 38.05 -41.45
CA GLY A 26 -45.27 38.39 -41.17
C GLY A 26 -46.23 38.05 -42.32
N GLU A 27 -45.81 37.34 -43.36
CA GLU A 27 -46.66 36.95 -44.49
C GLU A 27 -47.90 36.14 -44.07
N LEU A 28 -47.82 35.41 -42.95
CA LEU A 28 -49.00 34.77 -42.35
C LEU A 28 -50.12 35.76 -42.02
N THR A 29 -49.81 37.03 -41.70
CA THR A 29 -50.86 38.00 -41.38
C THR A 29 -51.73 38.38 -42.57
N ASN A 30 -51.30 38.04 -43.79
CA ASN A 30 -52.05 38.27 -45.02
C ASN A 30 -53.16 37.24 -45.26
N PHE A 31 -53.18 36.14 -44.49
CA PHE A 31 -54.18 35.07 -44.59
C PHE A 31 -55.21 35.17 -43.44
N PRO A 32 -56.46 34.70 -43.62
CA PRO A 32 -57.42 34.50 -42.53
C PRO A 32 -56.87 33.55 -41.45
N LEU A 33 -57.28 33.73 -40.19
CA LEU A 33 -56.76 32.96 -39.04
C LEU A 33 -56.81 31.43 -39.25
N LEU A 34 -57.91 30.93 -39.80
CA LEU A 34 -58.11 29.50 -40.08
C LEU A 34 -57.15 28.97 -41.16
N GLU A 35 -56.82 29.79 -42.16
CA GLU A 35 -55.80 29.45 -43.16
C GLU A 35 -54.39 29.49 -42.58
N ARG A 36 -54.11 30.39 -41.62
CA ARG A 36 -52.83 30.43 -40.89
C ARG A 36 -52.60 29.15 -40.09
N GLY A 37 -53.62 28.65 -39.40
CA GLY A 37 -53.56 27.39 -38.66
C GLY A 37 -53.31 26.19 -39.57
N ARG A 38 -54.02 26.10 -40.70
CA ARG A 38 -53.78 25.07 -41.73
C ARG A 38 -52.35 25.10 -42.28
N LEU A 39 -51.81 26.29 -42.57
CA LEU A 39 -50.44 26.45 -43.06
C LEU A 39 -49.40 26.05 -42.00
N ALA A 40 -49.61 26.43 -40.74
CA ALA A 40 -48.72 26.05 -39.64
C ALA A 40 -48.70 24.53 -39.41
N ASN A 41 -49.86 23.88 -39.41
CA ASN A 41 -49.98 22.42 -39.33
C ASN A 41 -49.27 21.73 -40.50
N ALA A 42 -49.47 22.20 -41.74
CA ALA A 42 -48.79 21.64 -42.91
C ALA A 42 -47.25 21.77 -42.84
N ILE A 43 -46.73 22.89 -42.33
CA ILE A 43 -45.28 23.07 -42.10
C ILE A 43 -44.77 22.09 -41.04
N ILE A 44 -45.49 21.93 -39.93
CA ILE A 44 -45.15 20.97 -38.88
C ILE A 44 -45.12 19.55 -39.44
N ASP A 45 -46.14 19.17 -40.20
CA ASP A 45 -46.27 17.85 -40.80
C ASP A 45 -45.10 17.53 -41.74
N GLU A 46 -44.77 18.44 -42.66
CA GLU A 46 -43.66 18.25 -43.58
C GLU A 46 -42.29 18.30 -42.87
N LYS A 47 -42.12 19.14 -41.84
CA LYS A 47 -40.89 19.10 -41.03
C LYS A 47 -40.73 17.79 -40.28
N LEU A 48 -41.81 17.20 -39.75
CA LEU A 48 -41.77 15.89 -39.11
C LEU A 48 -41.46 14.77 -40.12
N LYS A 49 -42.08 14.78 -41.31
CA LYS A 49 -41.75 13.84 -42.41
C LYS A 49 -40.30 13.96 -42.86
N ALA A 50 -39.73 15.16 -42.85
CA ALA A 50 -38.34 15.41 -43.19
C ALA A 50 -37.36 15.16 -42.03
N GLY A 51 -37.82 14.69 -40.87
CA GLY A 51 -36.98 14.41 -39.70
C GLY A 51 -36.50 15.62 -38.92
N LYS A 52 -37.01 16.82 -39.24
CA LYS A 52 -36.65 18.09 -38.58
C LYS A 52 -37.44 18.30 -37.28
N TRP A 53 -37.61 17.24 -36.49
CA TRP A 53 -38.44 17.24 -35.28
C TRP A 53 -37.95 18.23 -34.20
N GLN A 54 -36.62 18.44 -34.09
CA GLN A 54 -36.05 19.45 -33.17
C GLN A 54 -36.47 20.88 -33.56
N THR A 55 -36.67 21.15 -34.85
CA THR A 55 -37.19 22.44 -35.33
C THR A 55 -38.66 22.60 -34.94
N VAL A 56 -39.45 21.54 -35.01
CA VAL A 56 -40.85 21.55 -34.56
C VAL A 56 -40.93 21.81 -33.06
N VAL A 57 -40.05 21.22 -32.25
CA VAL A 57 -39.94 21.53 -30.82
C VAL A 57 -39.66 23.02 -30.58
N ALA A 58 -38.70 23.60 -31.30
CA ALA A 58 -38.40 25.02 -31.18
C ALA A 58 -39.58 25.92 -31.62
N MET A 59 -40.34 25.52 -32.65
CA MET A 59 -41.51 26.27 -33.12
C MET A 59 -42.66 26.26 -32.11
N ILE A 60 -42.93 25.09 -31.51
CA ILE A 60 -44.09 24.89 -30.64
C ILE A 60 -43.80 25.25 -29.18
N TYR A 61 -42.62 24.88 -28.68
CA TYR A 61 -42.27 25.02 -27.25
C TYR A 61 -41.20 26.10 -27.00
N GLY A 62 -40.58 26.67 -28.05
CA GLY A 62 -39.49 27.65 -27.92
C GLY A 62 -39.90 29.07 -27.54
N GLY A 63 -41.16 29.32 -27.21
CA GLY A 63 -41.65 30.65 -26.79
C GLY A 63 -41.74 31.68 -27.91
N LEU A 64 -41.48 31.28 -29.16
CA LEU A 64 -41.77 32.09 -30.36
C LEU A 64 -43.27 31.98 -30.66
N GLY A 65 -44.12 32.65 -29.87
CA GLY A 65 -45.57 32.45 -29.74
C GLY A 65 -46.45 32.54 -31.01
N LYS A 66 -45.89 32.58 -32.23
CA LYS A 66 -46.66 32.56 -33.48
C LYS A 66 -47.08 31.15 -33.92
N ALA A 67 -46.20 30.15 -33.85
CA ALA A 67 -46.55 28.79 -34.30
C ALA A 67 -47.35 28.02 -33.23
N ASP A 68 -47.03 28.21 -31.96
CA ASP A 68 -47.77 27.63 -30.82
C ASP A 68 -49.24 28.08 -30.78
N ALA A 69 -49.49 29.38 -30.96
CA ALA A 69 -50.84 29.96 -30.97
C ALA A 69 -51.68 29.60 -32.21
N LEU A 70 -51.04 29.13 -33.28
CA LEU A 70 -51.70 28.74 -34.53
C LEU A 70 -51.86 27.21 -34.67
N PHE A 71 -51.29 26.43 -33.76
CA PHE A 71 -51.44 24.98 -33.78
C PHE A 71 -52.80 24.56 -33.23
N GLU A 72 -53.66 24.04 -34.11
CA GLU A 72 -55.04 23.61 -33.79
C GLU A 72 -55.17 22.09 -33.52
N GLY A 73 -54.08 21.32 -33.62
CA GLY A 73 -54.09 19.87 -33.45
C GLY A 73 -54.06 19.39 -31.99
N ASP A 74 -54.21 18.07 -31.80
CA ASP A 74 -54.04 17.44 -30.48
C ASP A 74 -52.56 17.47 -30.07
N ARG A 75 -52.28 18.03 -28.89
CA ARG A 75 -50.92 18.14 -28.33
C ARG A 75 -50.29 16.79 -28.01
N ASN A 76 -51.06 15.82 -27.56
CA ASN A 76 -50.57 14.47 -27.29
C ASN A 76 -50.27 13.72 -28.59
N GLU A 77 -51.08 13.92 -29.63
CA GLU A 77 -50.79 13.39 -30.97
C GLU A 77 -49.51 14.00 -31.54
N LEU A 78 -49.33 15.32 -31.41
CA LEU A 78 -48.09 15.99 -31.83
C LEU A 78 -46.86 15.43 -31.10
N LYS A 79 -46.94 15.22 -29.78
CA LYS A 79 -45.85 14.59 -29.00
C LYS A 79 -45.51 13.20 -29.54
N ALA A 80 -46.52 12.37 -29.83
CA ALA A 80 -46.31 11.06 -30.40
C ALA A 80 -45.62 11.14 -31.78
N ARG A 81 -46.07 12.05 -32.65
CA ARG A 81 -45.49 12.25 -33.98
C ARG A 81 -44.05 12.78 -33.93
N ILE A 82 -43.72 13.66 -32.97
CA ILE A 82 -42.34 14.10 -32.69
C ILE A 82 -41.45 12.91 -32.32
N VAL A 83 -41.92 12.03 -31.43
CA VAL A 83 -41.18 10.82 -31.01
C VAL A 83 -40.98 9.87 -32.18
N THR A 84 -42.01 9.61 -32.99
CA THR A 84 -41.90 8.77 -34.20
C THR A 84 -40.88 9.34 -35.19
N ALA A 85 -40.93 10.65 -35.45
CA ALA A 85 -39.95 11.31 -36.31
C ALA A 85 -38.52 11.25 -35.75
N ALA A 86 -38.36 11.33 -34.42
CA ALA A 86 -37.07 11.18 -33.77
C ALA A 86 -36.51 9.74 -33.85
N GLN A 87 -37.37 8.73 -33.77
CA GLN A 87 -36.98 7.31 -33.89
C GLN A 87 -36.51 6.93 -35.29
N GLN A 88 -37.16 7.48 -36.32
CA GLN A 88 -36.91 7.12 -37.72
C GLN A 88 -35.65 7.78 -38.30
N HIS A 89 -35.09 8.80 -37.64
CA HIS A 89 -33.93 9.53 -38.14
C HIS A 89 -32.65 9.21 -37.34
N THR A 90 -31.56 9.00 -38.07
CA THR A 90 -30.28 8.43 -37.59
C THR A 90 -29.42 9.33 -36.69
N LYS A 91 -29.78 10.60 -36.47
CA LYS A 91 -29.03 11.47 -35.56
C LYS A 91 -29.43 11.18 -34.12
N SER A 92 -28.54 10.53 -33.39
CA SER A 92 -28.75 10.02 -32.04
C SER A 92 -28.79 11.07 -30.94
N GLU A 93 -28.69 12.37 -31.24
CA GLU A 93 -28.47 13.40 -30.22
C GLU A 93 -29.64 14.40 -30.11
N ILE A 94 -30.06 14.68 -28.87
CA ILE A 94 -30.91 15.83 -28.55
C ILE A 94 -29.99 17.03 -28.29
N THR A 95 -30.05 18.05 -29.15
CA THR A 95 -29.20 19.24 -28.96
C THR A 95 -29.54 19.96 -27.65
N SER A 96 -28.55 20.58 -27.01
CA SER A 96 -28.74 21.34 -25.76
C SER A 96 -29.85 22.39 -25.86
N ARG A 97 -29.96 23.05 -27.03
CA ARG A 97 -31.03 24.03 -27.29
C ARG A 97 -32.43 23.40 -27.25
N THR A 98 -32.60 22.21 -27.83
CA THR A 98 -33.87 21.48 -27.80
C THR A 98 -34.21 21.03 -26.38
N LEU A 99 -33.21 20.53 -25.65
CA LEU A 99 -33.36 20.12 -24.25
C LEU A 99 -33.78 21.29 -23.36
N GLU A 100 -33.06 22.42 -23.40
CA GLU A 100 -33.41 23.63 -22.66
C GLU A 100 -34.81 24.14 -22.98
N THR A 101 -35.21 24.06 -24.25
CA THR A 101 -36.55 24.47 -24.71
C THR A 101 -37.63 23.64 -24.03
N LEU A 102 -37.50 22.31 -24.04
CA LEU A 102 -38.47 21.41 -23.43
C LEU A 102 -38.51 21.54 -21.90
N VAL A 103 -37.35 21.75 -21.27
CA VAL A 103 -37.26 21.97 -19.82
C VAL A 103 -37.95 23.27 -19.42
N LYS A 104 -37.69 24.38 -20.13
CA LYS A 104 -38.36 25.68 -19.89
C LYS A 104 -39.88 25.58 -20.09
N ALA A 105 -40.33 24.80 -21.07
CA ALA A 105 -41.74 24.53 -21.33
C ALA A 105 -42.38 23.53 -20.34
N LYS A 106 -41.61 22.94 -19.42
CA LYS A 106 -42.03 21.87 -18.49
C LYS A 106 -42.61 20.64 -19.20
N GLU A 107 -42.11 20.33 -20.40
CA GLU A 107 -42.56 19.22 -21.24
C GLU A 107 -41.93 17.87 -20.83
N HIS A 108 -42.10 17.50 -19.55
CA HIS A 108 -41.49 16.30 -18.96
C HIS A 108 -41.96 14.99 -19.61
N GLU A 109 -43.22 14.90 -20.04
CA GLU A 109 -43.75 13.74 -20.76
C GLU A 109 -43.04 13.53 -22.10
N LEU A 110 -42.81 14.61 -22.86
CA LEU A 110 -42.12 14.54 -24.14
C LEU A 110 -40.63 14.19 -23.93
N LEU A 111 -39.98 14.76 -22.90
CA LEU A 111 -38.61 14.39 -22.51
C LEU A 111 -38.51 12.90 -22.14
N PHE A 112 -39.45 12.39 -21.34
CA PHE A 112 -39.52 10.97 -20.98
C PHE A 112 -39.66 10.08 -22.22
N ARG A 113 -40.59 10.40 -23.12
CA ARG A 113 -40.80 9.60 -24.34
C ARG A 113 -39.59 9.66 -25.26
N LEU A 114 -38.99 10.84 -25.47
CA LEU A 114 -37.79 10.99 -26.29
C LEU A 114 -36.63 10.17 -25.68
N ALA A 115 -36.38 10.29 -24.37
CA ALA A 115 -35.33 9.54 -23.70
C ALA A 115 -35.48 8.03 -23.88
N THR A 116 -36.68 7.50 -23.64
CA THR A 116 -36.95 6.05 -23.61
C THR A 116 -37.10 5.42 -25.00
N ASN A 117 -37.61 6.15 -25.98
CA ASN A 117 -37.99 5.60 -27.29
C ASN A 117 -36.97 5.84 -28.41
N THR A 118 -36.06 6.81 -28.27
CA THR A 118 -35.04 7.12 -29.30
C THR A 118 -33.74 6.33 -29.08
N SER A 119 -32.86 6.28 -30.09
CA SER A 119 -31.58 5.57 -30.08
C SER A 119 -30.43 6.31 -29.38
N LEU A 120 -30.74 7.12 -28.34
CA LEU A 120 -29.71 7.78 -27.52
C LEU A 120 -28.81 6.75 -26.83
N GLY A 121 -27.53 7.04 -26.70
CA GLY A 121 -26.63 6.26 -25.84
C GLY A 121 -27.03 6.34 -24.36
N TYR A 122 -26.39 5.53 -23.50
CA TYR A 122 -26.67 5.50 -22.07
C TYR A 122 -26.45 6.87 -21.41
N ASP A 123 -25.32 7.52 -21.69
CA ASP A 123 -24.97 8.80 -21.06
C ASP A 123 -25.93 9.92 -21.48
N ASP A 124 -26.30 9.97 -22.76
CA ASP A 124 -27.26 10.94 -23.28
C ASP A 124 -28.67 10.71 -22.73
N LEU A 125 -29.10 9.45 -22.60
CA LEU A 125 -30.36 9.12 -21.92
C LEU A 125 -30.33 9.64 -20.48
N MET A 126 -29.27 9.36 -19.73
CA MET A 126 -29.18 9.78 -18.33
C MET A 126 -29.11 11.31 -18.20
N ALA A 127 -28.45 11.99 -19.13
CA ALA A 127 -28.43 13.45 -19.21
C ALA A 127 -29.85 14.01 -19.39
N VAL A 128 -30.64 13.47 -20.33
CA VAL A 128 -32.03 13.91 -20.54
C VAL A 128 -32.88 13.65 -19.29
N LEU A 129 -32.76 12.46 -18.68
CA LEU A 129 -33.52 12.10 -17.49
C LEU A 129 -33.20 12.96 -16.27
N SER A 130 -31.97 13.47 -16.15
CA SER A 130 -31.57 14.36 -15.06
C SER A 130 -32.38 15.66 -15.00
N HIS A 131 -32.99 16.06 -16.11
CA HIS A 131 -33.86 17.23 -16.19
C HIS A 131 -35.33 16.95 -15.88
N ILE A 132 -35.71 15.70 -15.67
CA ILE A 132 -37.08 15.33 -15.29
C ILE A 132 -37.17 15.29 -13.76
N PRO A 133 -37.93 16.20 -13.12
CA PRO A 133 -37.98 16.27 -11.66
C PRO A 133 -38.62 15.01 -11.06
N ALA A 134 -38.14 14.57 -9.91
CA ALA A 134 -38.68 13.38 -9.24
C ALA A 134 -40.20 13.45 -8.95
N GLN A 135 -40.72 14.67 -8.79
CA GLN A 135 -42.14 14.96 -8.56
C GLN A 135 -43.02 14.51 -9.74
N TYR A 136 -42.55 14.64 -10.98
CA TYR A 136 -43.27 14.17 -12.17
C TYR A 136 -43.62 12.68 -12.07
N PHE A 137 -42.71 11.85 -11.55
CA PHE A 137 -42.97 10.42 -11.35
C PHE A 137 -43.75 10.10 -10.08
N LYS A 138 -43.86 11.02 -9.11
CA LYS A 138 -44.60 10.78 -7.86
C LYS A 138 -46.08 11.13 -7.98
N GLU A 139 -46.38 12.14 -8.79
CA GLU A 139 -47.73 12.67 -8.98
C GLU A 139 -48.50 11.96 -10.09
N ASP A 140 -47.79 11.27 -10.99
CA ASP A 140 -48.39 10.52 -12.08
C ASP A 140 -48.86 9.12 -11.61
N PRO A 141 -50.13 8.73 -11.84
CA PRO A 141 -50.62 7.38 -11.54
C PRO A 141 -49.82 6.25 -12.22
N GLN A 142 -49.18 6.53 -13.36
CA GLN A 142 -48.29 5.62 -14.09
C GLN A 142 -46.81 5.81 -13.74
N GLY A 143 -46.49 6.64 -12.73
CA GLY A 143 -45.13 7.01 -12.37
C GLY A 143 -44.19 5.84 -12.08
N THR A 144 -44.68 4.80 -11.40
CA THR A 144 -43.93 3.54 -11.17
C THR A 144 -43.61 2.81 -12.47
N GLN A 145 -44.59 2.67 -13.37
CA GLN A 145 -44.41 2.02 -14.67
C GLN A 145 -43.44 2.82 -15.56
N LYS A 146 -43.50 4.16 -15.50
CA LYS A 146 -42.56 5.05 -16.21
C LYS A 146 -41.14 4.89 -15.70
N ARG A 147 -40.94 4.78 -14.37
CA ARG A 147 -39.62 4.46 -13.79
C ARG A 147 -39.10 3.10 -14.24
N GLN A 148 -39.95 2.07 -14.22
CA GLN A 148 -39.58 0.75 -14.74
C GLN A 148 -39.19 0.80 -16.22
N THR A 149 -39.89 1.59 -17.03
CA THR A 149 -39.57 1.78 -18.46
C THR A 149 -38.21 2.47 -18.64
N ILE A 150 -37.89 3.45 -17.80
CA ILE A 150 -36.58 4.10 -17.76
C ILE A 150 -35.49 3.09 -17.43
N ASP A 151 -35.64 2.35 -16.33
CA ASP A 151 -34.63 1.39 -15.88
C ASP A 151 -34.45 0.27 -16.91
N GLN A 152 -35.52 -0.20 -17.56
CA GLN A 152 -35.41 -1.16 -18.66
C GLN A 152 -34.59 -0.58 -19.83
N ALA A 153 -34.93 0.62 -20.30
CA ALA A 153 -34.25 1.24 -21.43
C ALA A 153 -32.78 1.58 -21.12
N ALA A 154 -32.52 2.12 -19.93
CA ALA A 154 -31.19 2.45 -19.44
C ALA A 154 -30.33 1.19 -19.26
N GLY A 155 -30.89 0.13 -18.67
CA GLY A 155 -30.22 -1.16 -18.49
C GLY A 155 -29.83 -1.80 -19.83
N GLN A 156 -30.74 -1.84 -20.80
CA GLN A 156 -30.45 -2.40 -22.14
C GLN A 156 -29.36 -1.63 -22.88
N ARG A 157 -29.36 -0.28 -22.80
CA ARG A 157 -28.33 0.55 -23.43
C ARG A 157 -26.98 0.43 -22.73
N ALA A 158 -26.98 0.44 -21.40
CA ALA A 158 -25.77 0.19 -20.62
C ALA A 158 -25.16 -1.17 -20.97
N LEU A 159 -25.99 -2.21 -21.12
CA LEU A 159 -25.54 -3.54 -21.53
C LEU A 159 -24.94 -3.54 -22.94
N ALA A 160 -25.62 -2.92 -23.92
CA ALA A 160 -25.12 -2.80 -25.29
C ALA A 160 -23.78 -2.03 -25.38
N GLU A 161 -23.58 -1.03 -24.52
CA GLU A 161 -22.34 -0.24 -24.40
C GLU A 161 -21.29 -0.87 -23.46
N LYS A 162 -21.51 -2.08 -22.95
CA LYS A 162 -20.64 -2.78 -21.98
C LYS A 162 -20.41 -2.03 -20.67
N LYS A 163 -21.31 -1.13 -20.29
CA LYS A 163 -21.36 -0.47 -18.97
C LYS A 163 -22.03 -1.39 -17.94
N TYR A 164 -21.43 -2.55 -17.69
CA TYR A 164 -22.08 -3.63 -16.93
C TYR A 164 -22.54 -3.23 -15.53
N ALA A 165 -21.76 -2.46 -14.77
CA ALA A 165 -22.15 -2.02 -13.43
C ALA A 165 -23.43 -1.16 -13.44
N ALA A 166 -23.58 -0.28 -14.44
CA ALA A 166 -24.79 0.51 -14.62
C ALA A 166 -25.97 -0.37 -15.01
N ALA A 167 -25.77 -1.33 -15.94
CA ALA A 167 -26.80 -2.27 -16.35
C ALA A 167 -27.32 -3.12 -15.15
N VAL A 168 -26.41 -3.61 -14.30
CA VAL A 168 -26.78 -4.33 -13.07
C VAL A 168 -27.63 -3.46 -12.15
N SER A 169 -27.24 -2.21 -11.93
CA SER A 169 -28.00 -1.29 -11.08
C SER A 169 -29.44 -1.10 -11.58
N HIS A 170 -29.61 -0.90 -12.89
CA HIS A 170 -30.93 -0.68 -13.47
C HIS A 170 -31.80 -1.94 -13.47
N PHE A 171 -31.26 -3.10 -13.88
CA PHE A 171 -32.02 -4.35 -13.87
C PHE A 171 -32.36 -4.81 -12.44
N ALA A 172 -31.47 -4.59 -11.46
CA ALA A 172 -31.75 -4.88 -10.06
C ALA A 172 -32.85 -3.98 -9.49
N ALA A 173 -32.91 -2.70 -9.88
CA ALA A 173 -33.93 -1.76 -9.42
C ALA A 173 -35.37 -2.18 -9.81
N ILE A 174 -35.51 -2.91 -10.91
CA ILE A 174 -36.80 -3.41 -11.41
C ILE A 174 -37.02 -4.91 -11.17
N GLY A 175 -36.06 -5.62 -10.58
CA GLY A 175 -36.13 -7.06 -10.35
C GLY A 175 -36.11 -7.90 -11.63
N ASP A 176 -35.43 -7.43 -12.69
CA ASP A 176 -35.33 -8.14 -13.97
C ASP A 176 -34.28 -9.27 -13.89
N THR A 177 -34.69 -10.39 -13.31
CA THR A 177 -33.82 -11.56 -13.11
C THR A 177 -33.35 -12.17 -14.42
N ALA A 178 -34.12 -12.07 -15.51
CA ALA A 178 -33.76 -12.64 -16.81
C ALA A 178 -32.56 -11.91 -17.45
N ASN A 179 -32.60 -10.57 -17.48
CA ASN A 179 -31.48 -9.78 -17.98
C ASN A 179 -30.27 -9.85 -17.05
N LEU A 180 -30.47 -9.90 -15.72
CA LEU A 180 -29.40 -10.15 -14.76
C LEU A 180 -28.73 -11.51 -14.98
N THR A 181 -29.49 -12.56 -15.30
CA THR A 181 -28.94 -13.89 -15.63
C THR A 181 -28.07 -13.82 -16.89
N THR A 182 -28.59 -13.21 -17.95
CA THR A 182 -27.86 -13.06 -19.21
C THR A 182 -26.56 -12.27 -19.01
N LEU A 183 -26.62 -11.21 -18.22
CA LEU A 183 -25.45 -10.39 -17.87
C LEU A 183 -24.44 -11.19 -17.05
N PHE A 184 -24.89 -12.00 -16.08
CA PHE A 184 -24.01 -12.87 -15.30
C PHE A 184 -23.24 -13.84 -16.20
N ASP A 185 -23.95 -14.58 -17.06
CA ASP A 185 -23.36 -15.60 -17.93
C ASP A 185 -22.35 -14.99 -18.92
N GLN A 186 -22.66 -13.80 -19.43
CA GLN A 186 -21.74 -13.03 -20.27
C GLN A 186 -20.52 -12.54 -19.47
N ALA A 187 -20.74 -11.96 -18.30
CA ALA A 187 -19.69 -11.36 -17.49
C ALA A 187 -18.72 -12.40 -16.93
N ILE A 188 -19.21 -13.54 -16.43
CA ILE A 188 -18.36 -14.60 -15.86
C ILE A 188 -17.54 -15.34 -16.93
N SER A 189 -17.99 -15.30 -18.18
CA SER A 189 -17.31 -15.92 -19.32
C SER A 189 -16.38 -14.95 -20.05
N SER A 190 -16.54 -13.65 -19.83
CA SER A 190 -15.80 -12.59 -20.51
C SER A 190 -14.42 -12.36 -19.89
N ASP A 191 -13.45 -12.04 -20.75
CA ASP A 191 -12.12 -11.55 -20.33
C ASP A 191 -12.10 -10.01 -20.16
N ASP A 192 -13.24 -9.32 -20.20
CA ASP A 192 -13.35 -7.85 -20.12
C ASP A 192 -12.93 -7.29 -18.75
N SER A 193 -12.08 -6.25 -18.76
CA SER A 193 -11.56 -5.58 -17.56
C SER A 193 -12.62 -4.82 -16.77
N ASN A 194 -13.79 -4.60 -17.37
CA ASN A 194 -14.91 -3.94 -16.71
C ASN A 194 -15.73 -4.90 -15.82
N VAL A 195 -15.38 -6.19 -15.76
CA VAL A 195 -16.02 -7.18 -14.88
C VAL A 195 -15.28 -7.24 -13.54
N ASP A 196 -15.98 -6.90 -12.44
CA ASP A 196 -15.49 -6.98 -11.06
C ASP A 196 -16.26 -8.04 -10.25
N ILE A 197 -15.63 -8.67 -9.25
CA ILE A 197 -16.27 -9.64 -8.36
C ILE A 197 -17.47 -9.05 -7.63
N ARG A 198 -17.42 -7.77 -7.24
CA ARG A 198 -18.55 -7.11 -6.56
C ARG A 198 -19.78 -7.02 -7.45
N MET A 199 -19.57 -6.87 -8.76
CA MET A 199 -20.64 -6.87 -9.73
C MET A 199 -21.23 -8.27 -9.88
N LEU A 200 -20.38 -9.30 -10.03
CA LEU A 200 -20.84 -10.70 -10.10
C LEU A 200 -21.56 -11.12 -8.81
N GLU A 201 -21.06 -10.69 -7.65
CA GLU A 201 -21.68 -10.86 -6.34
C GLU A 201 -23.07 -10.21 -6.29
N ALA A 202 -23.19 -8.94 -6.70
CA ALA A 202 -24.46 -8.23 -6.72
C ALA A 202 -25.52 -8.95 -7.58
N ILE A 203 -25.11 -9.55 -8.70
CA ILE A 203 -26.00 -10.34 -9.57
C ILE A 203 -26.30 -11.72 -8.96
N ALA A 204 -25.34 -12.33 -8.26
CA ALA A 204 -25.56 -13.62 -7.61
C ALA A 204 -26.58 -13.49 -6.48
N VAL A 205 -26.52 -12.42 -5.68
CA VAL A 205 -27.42 -12.23 -4.52
C VAL A 205 -28.80 -11.64 -4.87
N SER A 206 -28.97 -11.11 -6.09
CA SER A 206 -30.25 -10.50 -6.52
C SER A 206 -31.34 -11.52 -6.84
N ASP A 207 -30.96 -12.77 -7.14
CA ASP A 207 -31.89 -13.88 -7.37
C ASP A 207 -31.61 -15.01 -6.35
N PRO A 208 -32.40 -15.08 -5.27
CA PRO A 208 -32.24 -16.12 -4.25
C PRO A 208 -32.30 -17.55 -4.79
N SER A 209 -33.02 -17.79 -5.89
CA SER A 209 -33.19 -19.14 -6.46
C SER A 209 -31.95 -19.66 -7.18
N GLN A 210 -31.08 -18.76 -7.63
CA GLN A 210 -29.83 -19.07 -8.35
C GLN A 210 -28.58 -18.69 -7.55
N LYS A 211 -28.74 -18.10 -6.37
CA LYS A 211 -27.66 -17.54 -5.56
C LYS A 211 -26.53 -18.53 -5.35
N GLU A 212 -26.81 -19.70 -4.80
CA GLU A 212 -25.78 -20.70 -4.47
C GLU A 212 -25.03 -21.17 -5.74
N THR A 213 -25.77 -21.48 -6.81
CA THR A 213 -25.19 -21.89 -8.10
C THR A 213 -24.28 -20.81 -8.69
N ARG A 214 -24.69 -19.54 -8.64
CA ARG A 214 -23.88 -18.41 -9.15
C ARG A 214 -22.64 -18.13 -8.30
N LEU A 215 -22.78 -18.17 -6.97
CA LEU A 215 -21.62 -18.03 -6.08
C LEU A 215 -20.60 -19.15 -6.34
N GLN A 216 -21.06 -20.39 -6.51
CA GLN A 216 -20.19 -21.52 -6.85
C GLN A 216 -19.53 -21.36 -8.23
N ALA A 217 -20.24 -20.81 -9.21
CA ALA A 217 -19.68 -20.53 -10.53
C ALA A 217 -18.55 -19.49 -10.46
N ILE A 218 -18.73 -18.41 -9.68
CA ILE A 218 -17.69 -17.38 -9.45
C ILE A 218 -16.42 -18.03 -8.88
N VAL A 219 -16.57 -18.83 -7.82
CA VAL A 219 -15.45 -19.54 -7.18
C VAL A 219 -14.78 -20.50 -8.15
N SER A 220 -15.57 -21.29 -8.87
CA SER A 220 -15.05 -22.29 -9.81
C SER A 220 -14.26 -21.61 -10.92
N LYS A 221 -14.82 -20.58 -11.56
CA LYS A 221 -14.13 -19.82 -12.62
C LYS A 221 -12.78 -19.26 -12.15
N TYR A 222 -12.72 -18.78 -10.91
CA TYR A 222 -11.49 -18.25 -10.32
C TYR A 222 -10.44 -19.34 -10.05
N LEU A 223 -10.87 -20.49 -9.54
CA LEU A 223 -9.97 -21.57 -9.13
C LEU A 223 -9.57 -22.51 -10.29
N THR A 224 -10.41 -22.65 -11.32
CA THR A 224 -10.13 -23.48 -12.52
C THR A 224 -9.49 -22.71 -13.67
N GLY A 225 -9.37 -21.37 -13.55
CA GLY A 225 -8.62 -20.59 -14.53
C GLY A 225 -7.19 -21.11 -14.64
N GLU A 226 -6.81 -21.57 -15.84
CA GLU A 226 -5.48 -22.05 -16.22
C GLU A 226 -4.38 -21.20 -15.60
N GLU A 227 -3.26 -21.83 -15.23
CA GLU A 227 -2.05 -21.23 -14.68
C GLU A 227 -1.72 -19.88 -15.34
N VAL A 228 -2.24 -18.81 -14.76
CA VAL A 228 -1.85 -17.46 -15.15
C VAL A 228 -0.70 -17.08 -14.25
N ASP A 229 0.41 -16.74 -14.90
CA ASP A 229 1.54 -16.02 -14.34
C ASP A 229 1.08 -15.14 -13.15
N PRO A 230 1.62 -15.31 -11.93
CA PRO A 230 1.20 -14.53 -10.76
C PRO A 230 1.37 -13.01 -10.95
N THR A 231 2.13 -12.58 -11.96
CA THR A 231 2.25 -11.16 -12.37
C THR A 231 1.16 -10.70 -13.35
N GLN A 232 0.43 -11.63 -13.97
CA GLN A 232 -0.72 -11.38 -14.85
C GLN A 232 -2.03 -11.84 -14.21
N THR A 233 -2.22 -11.63 -12.91
CA THR A 233 -3.52 -11.81 -12.24
C THR A 233 -4.63 -11.31 -13.17
N ARG A 234 -5.49 -12.24 -13.64
CA ARG A 234 -6.70 -11.87 -14.37
C ARG A 234 -7.51 -10.93 -13.47
N ARG A 235 -7.34 -9.63 -13.75
CA ARG A 235 -8.26 -8.50 -13.53
C ARG A 235 -9.09 -8.59 -12.23
N GLY A 236 -8.59 -7.94 -11.17
CA GLY A 236 -9.41 -7.39 -10.09
C GLY A 236 -9.72 -8.27 -8.87
N ILE A 237 -9.54 -9.59 -8.96
CA ILE A 237 -9.85 -10.50 -7.84
C ILE A 237 -8.55 -11.05 -7.23
N GLY A 238 -8.01 -10.36 -6.23
CA GLY A 238 -6.89 -10.91 -5.45
C GLY A 238 -7.29 -12.19 -4.70
N THR A 239 -6.37 -13.11 -4.46
CA THR A 239 -6.69 -14.40 -3.81
C THR A 239 -7.31 -14.19 -2.43
N LEU A 240 -6.87 -13.15 -1.72
CA LEU A 240 -7.45 -12.75 -0.44
C LEU A 240 -8.92 -12.32 -0.56
N THR A 241 -9.28 -11.61 -1.63
CA THR A 241 -10.67 -11.21 -1.89
C THR A 241 -11.55 -12.44 -2.11
N MET A 242 -11.06 -13.45 -2.85
CA MET A 242 -11.78 -14.70 -3.04
C MET A 242 -11.93 -15.49 -1.74
N PHE A 243 -10.88 -15.56 -0.92
CA PHE A 243 -10.97 -16.21 0.40
C PHE A 243 -12.05 -15.58 1.28
N LYS A 244 -12.09 -14.24 1.34
CA LYS A 244 -13.14 -13.50 2.06
C LYS A 244 -14.52 -13.76 1.48
N PHE A 245 -14.64 -13.73 0.16
CA PHE A 245 -15.90 -13.99 -0.54
C PHE A 245 -16.49 -15.36 -0.16
N VAL A 246 -15.68 -16.42 -0.20
CA VAL A 246 -16.09 -17.77 0.21
C VAL A 246 -16.58 -17.79 1.67
N LYS A 247 -15.84 -17.13 2.58
CA LYS A 247 -16.18 -17.09 4.01
C LYS A 247 -17.46 -16.29 4.29
N VAL A 248 -17.60 -15.10 3.70
CA VAL A 248 -18.77 -14.22 3.87
C VAL A 248 -20.04 -14.89 3.37
N HIS A 249 -19.97 -15.59 2.23
CA HIS A 249 -21.14 -16.21 1.62
C HIS A 249 -21.34 -17.68 1.99
N GLY A 250 -20.43 -18.28 2.76
CA GLY A 250 -20.53 -19.68 3.18
C GLY A 250 -20.48 -20.67 2.02
N VAL A 251 -19.71 -20.37 0.97
CA VAL A 251 -19.64 -21.22 -0.23
C VAL A 251 -18.90 -22.53 0.10
N GLU A 252 -19.54 -23.67 -0.16
CA GLU A 252 -18.96 -24.98 0.09
C GLU A 252 -17.93 -25.33 -0.99
N LEU A 253 -16.65 -25.41 -0.59
CA LEU A 253 -15.55 -25.74 -1.49
C LEU A 253 -15.33 -27.25 -1.56
N SER A 254 -15.06 -27.76 -2.76
CA SER A 254 -14.50 -29.11 -2.89
C SER A 254 -13.11 -29.18 -2.23
N PRO A 255 -12.63 -30.38 -1.84
CA PRO A 255 -11.29 -30.53 -1.28
C PRO A 255 -10.18 -29.94 -2.17
N GLU A 256 -10.28 -30.13 -3.49
CA GLU A 256 -9.33 -29.62 -4.48
C GLU A 256 -9.38 -28.09 -4.59
N GLN A 257 -10.60 -27.52 -4.58
CA GLN A 257 -10.81 -26.07 -4.59
C GLN A 257 -10.25 -25.41 -3.33
N LYS A 258 -10.54 -25.99 -2.16
CA LYS A 258 -10.03 -25.53 -0.87
C LYS A 258 -8.49 -25.56 -0.86
N ALA A 259 -7.89 -26.67 -1.27
CA ALA A 259 -6.43 -26.80 -1.35
C ALA A 259 -5.81 -25.77 -2.30
N THR A 260 -6.41 -25.54 -3.47
CA THR A 260 -5.94 -24.56 -4.47
C THR A 260 -6.02 -23.14 -3.94
N LEU A 261 -7.17 -22.76 -3.38
CA LEU A 261 -7.36 -21.43 -2.79
C LEU A 261 -6.37 -21.19 -1.65
N TYR A 262 -6.20 -22.17 -0.76
CA TYR A 262 -5.35 -22.02 0.42
C TYR A 262 -3.88 -21.94 0.02
N LYS A 263 -3.44 -22.75 -0.96
CA LYS A 263 -2.10 -22.65 -1.53
C LYS A 263 -1.84 -21.24 -2.10
N ARG A 264 -2.76 -20.72 -2.93
CA ARG A 264 -2.62 -19.37 -3.50
C ARG A 264 -2.59 -18.29 -2.41
N VAL A 265 -3.41 -18.41 -1.36
CA VAL A 265 -3.41 -17.48 -0.22
C VAL A 265 -2.05 -17.53 0.48
N VAL A 266 -1.54 -18.73 0.73
CA VAL A 266 -0.24 -18.96 1.37
C VAL A 266 0.90 -18.35 0.57
N GLU A 267 0.88 -18.44 -0.77
CA GLU A 267 1.94 -17.94 -1.65
C GLU A 267 1.88 -16.41 -1.85
N GLU A 268 0.68 -15.83 -1.94
CA GLU A 268 0.50 -14.39 -2.23
C GLU A 268 0.53 -13.52 -0.98
N ALA A 269 0.07 -14.03 0.16
CA ALA A 269 -0.19 -13.21 1.33
C ALA A 269 1.09 -12.74 2.03
N GLN A 270 1.39 -11.44 1.94
CA GLN A 270 2.52 -10.82 2.63
C GLN A 270 2.17 -10.42 4.07
N ARG A 271 3.22 -10.19 4.88
CA ARG A 271 3.15 -9.84 6.31
C ARG A 271 2.02 -8.87 6.70
N TYR A 272 1.99 -7.72 6.03
CA TYR A 272 1.07 -6.63 6.34
C TYR A 272 -0.40 -7.03 6.13
N GLN A 273 -0.64 -8.03 5.29
CA GLN A 273 -1.97 -8.55 5.04
C GLN A 273 -2.44 -9.46 6.18
N PHE A 274 -1.57 -10.18 6.89
CA PHE A 274 -1.97 -10.94 8.10
C PHE A 274 -2.21 -10.03 9.30
N GLU A 275 -1.33 -9.06 9.55
CA GLU A 275 -1.48 -8.13 10.67
C GLU A 275 -2.74 -7.24 10.56
N LYS A 276 -3.18 -6.92 9.33
CA LYS A 276 -4.41 -6.14 9.08
C LYS A 276 -5.67 -6.97 8.88
N ASN A 277 -5.55 -8.24 8.56
CA ASN A 277 -6.70 -9.09 8.24
C ASN A 277 -6.91 -10.12 9.35
N GLN A 278 -7.67 -9.72 10.37
CA GLN A 278 -7.98 -10.56 11.54
C GLN A 278 -8.51 -11.94 11.14
N GLU A 279 -9.26 -12.04 10.04
CA GLU A 279 -9.80 -13.30 9.51
C GLU A 279 -8.70 -14.30 9.12
N LEU A 280 -7.59 -13.84 8.51
CA LEU A 280 -6.45 -14.69 8.17
C LEU A 280 -5.67 -15.09 9.42
N ALA A 281 -5.54 -14.16 10.37
CA ALA A 281 -4.81 -14.38 11.61
C ALA A 281 -5.48 -15.42 12.53
N THR A 282 -6.78 -15.68 12.36
CA THR A 282 -7.53 -16.69 13.11
C THR A 282 -7.68 -18.03 12.38
N GLU A 283 -7.34 -18.10 11.08
CA GLU A 283 -7.53 -19.30 10.28
C GLU A 283 -6.38 -20.30 10.46
N GLN A 284 -6.52 -21.22 11.42
CA GLN A 284 -5.47 -22.20 11.74
C GLN A 284 -5.03 -23.05 10.55
N GLU A 285 -5.96 -23.36 9.64
CA GLU A 285 -5.68 -24.15 8.43
C GLU A 285 -4.76 -23.41 7.43
N LEU A 286 -4.59 -22.09 7.56
CA LEU A 286 -3.70 -21.27 6.74
C LEU A 286 -2.40 -20.90 7.45
N LEU A 287 -2.45 -20.67 8.77
CA LEU A 287 -1.32 -20.14 9.54
C LEU A 287 -0.06 -21.01 9.42
N LEU A 288 -0.18 -22.31 9.69
CA LEU A 288 0.99 -23.20 9.67
C LEU A 288 1.55 -23.37 8.24
N PRO A 289 0.74 -23.67 7.20
CA PRO A 289 1.22 -23.68 5.82
C PRO A 289 1.88 -22.37 5.39
N TRP A 290 1.32 -21.23 5.78
CA TRP A 290 1.89 -19.91 5.51
C TRP A 290 3.26 -19.75 6.18
N ALA A 291 3.36 -20.07 7.47
CA ALA A 291 4.62 -19.95 8.21
C ALA A 291 5.72 -20.84 7.61
N ARG A 292 5.36 -22.05 7.16
CA ARG A 292 6.28 -22.95 6.45
C ARG A 292 6.77 -22.35 5.14
N HIS A 293 5.88 -21.81 4.32
CA HIS A 293 6.24 -21.18 3.04
C HIS A 293 7.12 -19.93 3.24
N HIS A 294 6.83 -19.13 4.27
CA HIS A 294 7.51 -17.87 4.54
C HIS A 294 8.62 -17.93 5.59
N ALA A 295 9.08 -19.12 5.99
CA ALA A 295 10.11 -19.28 7.02
C ALA A 295 11.35 -18.40 6.78
N ILE A 296 11.79 -18.27 5.53
CA ILE A 296 12.97 -17.47 5.17
C ILE A 296 12.61 -16.00 4.85
N SER A 297 11.49 -15.77 4.18
CA SER A 297 11.10 -14.42 3.74
C SER A 297 10.50 -13.59 4.87
N GLN A 298 9.89 -14.20 5.88
CA GLN A 298 9.29 -13.54 7.05
C GLN A 298 9.58 -14.29 8.36
N PRO A 299 10.86 -14.42 8.75
CA PRO A 299 11.29 -15.36 9.78
C PRO A 299 10.72 -15.09 11.18
N LEU A 300 10.60 -13.82 11.60
CA LEU A 300 10.02 -13.49 12.90
C LEU A 300 8.58 -13.99 13.06
N GLU A 301 7.71 -13.70 12.08
CA GLU A 301 6.30 -14.07 12.18
C GLU A 301 6.10 -15.57 11.96
N ALA A 302 6.82 -16.17 11.01
CA ALA A 302 6.81 -17.62 10.84
C ALA A 302 7.21 -18.34 12.14
N TYR A 303 8.27 -17.87 12.81
CA TYR A 303 8.70 -18.44 14.10
C TYR A 303 7.64 -18.31 15.20
N ARG A 304 6.96 -17.15 15.29
CA ARG A 304 5.86 -16.97 16.25
C ARG A 304 4.72 -17.95 16.01
N VAL A 305 4.35 -18.18 14.75
CA VAL A 305 3.33 -19.18 14.41
C VAL A 305 3.81 -20.56 14.82
N PHE A 306 5.05 -20.96 14.49
CA PHE A 306 5.57 -22.27 14.88
C PHE A 306 5.53 -22.51 16.40
N VAL A 307 5.92 -21.51 17.19
CA VAL A 307 5.86 -21.59 18.66
C VAL A 307 4.40 -21.70 19.13
N ALA A 308 3.50 -20.89 18.59
CA ALA A 308 2.08 -20.90 18.97
C ALA A 308 1.39 -22.23 18.61
N THR A 309 1.80 -22.89 17.53
CA THR A 309 1.24 -24.18 17.09
C THR A 309 1.99 -25.40 17.62
N GLY A 310 3.08 -25.20 18.37
CA GLY A 310 3.95 -26.31 18.82
C GLY A 310 4.60 -27.09 17.67
N PHE A 311 4.88 -26.43 16.55
CA PHE A 311 5.47 -27.06 15.37
C PHE A 311 6.99 -27.12 15.50
N GLU A 312 7.57 -28.30 15.22
CA GLU A 312 8.99 -28.62 15.46
C GLU A 312 9.77 -28.99 14.18
N GLY A 313 9.23 -28.74 12.99
CA GLY A 313 9.87 -29.09 11.71
C GLY A 313 11.17 -28.33 11.42
N ASP A 314 11.84 -28.69 10.32
CA ASP A 314 13.10 -28.04 9.89
C ASP A 314 12.90 -26.58 9.47
N GLU A 315 11.67 -26.21 9.09
CA GLU A 315 11.30 -24.82 8.79
C GLU A 315 11.50 -23.89 9.99
N VAL A 316 11.41 -24.42 11.22
CA VAL A 316 11.74 -23.67 12.44
C VAL A 316 13.21 -23.25 12.44
N VAL A 317 14.10 -24.18 12.09
CA VAL A 317 15.54 -23.92 12.01
C VAL A 317 15.83 -22.89 10.91
N ALA A 318 15.20 -23.04 9.75
CA ALA A 318 15.33 -22.09 8.65
C ALA A 318 14.89 -20.67 9.06
N ALA A 319 13.75 -20.54 9.75
CA ALA A 319 13.27 -19.25 10.25
C ALA A 319 14.21 -18.63 11.29
N VAL A 320 14.71 -19.42 12.24
CA VAL A 320 15.66 -18.95 13.25
C VAL A 320 16.96 -18.47 12.59
N GLN A 321 17.53 -19.26 11.68
CA GLN A 321 18.77 -18.88 10.98
C GLN A 321 18.58 -17.63 10.13
N ALA A 322 17.51 -17.55 9.35
CA ALA A 322 17.22 -16.39 8.52
C ALA A 322 16.95 -15.13 9.35
N GLY A 323 16.17 -15.23 10.43
CA GLY A 323 15.84 -14.11 11.29
C GLY A 323 17.04 -13.60 12.09
N LEU A 324 17.88 -14.49 12.61
CA LEU A 324 19.10 -14.12 13.32
C LEU A 324 20.19 -13.57 12.40
N ALA A 325 20.16 -13.88 11.11
CA ALA A 325 21.10 -13.33 10.13
C ALA A 325 20.80 -11.85 9.78
N LEU A 326 19.58 -11.38 10.03
CA LEU A 326 19.20 -10.00 9.73
C LEU A 326 19.78 -9.01 10.76
N GLU A 327 20.19 -7.84 10.26
CA GLU A 327 20.58 -6.71 11.10
C GLU A 327 19.32 -6.00 11.64
N ARG A 328 19.13 -6.02 12.96
CA ARG A 328 17.92 -5.52 13.63
C ARG A 328 17.60 -4.06 13.30
N TYR A 329 18.58 -3.17 13.23
CA TYR A 329 18.34 -1.74 12.96
C TYR A 329 17.78 -1.45 11.56
N ARG A 330 17.98 -2.35 10.59
CA ARG A 330 17.42 -2.24 9.22
C ARG A 330 16.17 -3.07 9.00
N ASN A 331 15.92 -4.05 9.87
CA ASN A 331 14.92 -5.09 9.64
C ASN A 331 14.12 -5.38 10.92
N GLU A 332 13.83 -4.38 11.74
CA GLU A 332 13.19 -4.57 13.06
C GLU A 332 11.93 -5.44 13.00
N HIS A 333 11.15 -5.27 11.93
CA HIS A 333 9.97 -6.08 11.71
C HIS A 333 10.31 -7.56 11.44
N ARG A 334 11.39 -7.89 10.72
CA ARG A 334 11.67 -9.27 10.26
C ARG A 334 12.73 -10.01 11.10
N ALA A 335 13.63 -9.29 11.74
CA ALA A 335 14.75 -9.87 12.47
C ALA A 335 14.28 -10.59 13.75
N LEU A 336 14.98 -11.68 14.09
CA LEU A 336 14.85 -12.36 15.36
C LEU A 336 15.99 -11.93 16.30
N ASP A 337 15.68 -11.80 17.58
CA ASP A 337 16.69 -11.76 18.64
C ASP A 337 16.85 -13.16 19.25
N THR A 338 18.08 -13.53 19.62
CA THR A 338 18.34 -14.76 20.36
C THR A 338 17.58 -14.86 21.70
N SER A 339 17.14 -13.73 22.27
CA SER A 339 16.29 -13.72 23.47
C SER A 339 14.85 -14.16 23.21
N GLN A 340 14.39 -14.09 21.95
CA GLN A 340 13.03 -14.45 21.54
C GLN A 340 12.92 -15.92 21.12
N VAL A 341 14.04 -16.61 20.95
CA VAL A 341 14.11 -17.99 20.48
C VAL A 341 14.35 -18.93 21.66
N THR A 342 13.61 -20.02 21.74
CA THR A 342 13.80 -21.06 22.75
C THR A 342 15.18 -21.72 22.63
N GLU A 343 15.74 -22.14 23.77
CA GLU A 343 17.06 -22.79 23.79
C GLU A 343 17.15 -24.05 22.90
N PRO A 344 16.14 -24.95 22.87
CA PRO A 344 16.17 -26.10 21.95
C PRO A 344 16.26 -25.69 20.47
N HIS A 345 15.51 -24.67 20.05
CA HIS A 345 15.54 -24.18 18.66
C HIS A 345 16.89 -23.52 18.33
N LEU A 346 17.49 -22.78 19.28
CA LEU A 346 18.83 -22.22 19.12
C LEU A 346 19.90 -23.33 18.93
N LYS A 347 19.84 -24.40 19.72
CA LYS A 347 20.76 -25.54 19.60
C LYS A 347 20.63 -26.24 18.25
N ARG A 348 19.40 -26.48 17.78
CA ARG A 348 19.15 -27.08 16.45
C ARG A 348 19.63 -26.18 15.31
N ALA A 349 19.42 -24.87 15.42
CA ALA A 349 19.83 -23.92 14.39
C ALA A 349 21.36 -23.74 14.27
N TYR A 350 22.10 -24.24 15.25
CA TYR A 350 23.50 -23.90 15.48
C TYR A 350 24.47 -24.45 14.43
N GLU A 351 24.32 -25.71 14.04
CA GLU A 351 25.34 -26.45 13.28
C GLU A 351 25.48 -25.98 11.82
N GLY A 352 24.36 -25.61 11.18
CA GLY A 352 24.32 -25.13 9.79
C GLY A 352 24.33 -23.61 9.62
N ALA A 353 24.35 -22.84 10.71
CA ALA A 353 24.18 -21.39 10.65
C ALA A 353 25.41 -20.67 10.05
N PRO A 354 25.24 -19.51 9.40
CA PRO A 354 26.35 -18.62 9.05
C PRO A 354 27.18 -18.20 10.28
N PHE A 355 28.46 -17.86 10.07
CA PHE A 355 29.41 -17.53 11.15
C PHE A 355 28.84 -16.50 12.15
N GLU A 356 28.23 -15.43 11.66
CA GLU A 356 27.69 -14.35 12.52
C GLU A 356 26.50 -14.82 13.36
N VAL A 357 25.70 -15.73 12.82
CA VAL A 357 24.58 -16.34 13.55
C VAL A 357 25.10 -17.34 14.60
N GLN A 358 26.11 -18.16 14.25
CA GLN A 358 26.77 -19.05 15.21
C GLN A 358 27.33 -18.28 16.40
N VAL A 359 27.96 -17.12 16.17
CA VAL A 359 28.46 -16.23 17.22
C VAL A 359 27.33 -15.79 18.14
N ARG A 360 26.24 -15.23 17.59
CA ARG A 360 25.09 -14.77 18.38
C ARG A 360 24.49 -15.89 19.23
N ILE A 361 24.31 -17.08 18.65
CA ILE A 361 23.81 -18.27 19.35
C ILE A 361 24.77 -18.68 20.48
N ALA A 362 26.07 -18.79 20.20
CA ALA A 362 27.08 -19.22 21.16
C ALA A 362 27.15 -18.29 22.38
N TYR A 363 27.07 -16.97 22.17
CA TYR A 363 26.99 -16.00 23.27
C TYR A 363 25.72 -16.17 24.11
N ARG A 364 24.57 -16.40 23.47
CA ARG A 364 23.29 -16.59 24.18
C ARG A 364 23.31 -17.87 25.01
N LEU A 365 23.82 -18.96 24.45
CA LEU A 365 23.91 -20.27 25.10
C LEU A 365 25.08 -20.38 26.08
N LYS A 366 25.97 -19.37 26.12
CA LYS A 366 27.24 -19.41 26.88
C LYS A 366 28.06 -20.67 26.58
N ASP A 367 28.11 -21.04 25.30
CA ASP A 367 28.85 -22.21 24.83
C ASP A 367 30.34 -21.89 24.73
N GLU A 368 31.05 -22.11 25.84
CA GLU A 368 32.47 -21.81 25.99
C GLU A 368 33.36 -22.51 24.93
N PRO A 369 33.27 -23.85 24.70
CA PRO A 369 34.04 -24.51 23.66
C PRO A 369 33.81 -23.93 22.26
N LYS A 370 32.56 -23.61 21.91
CA LYS A 370 32.28 -23.05 20.59
C LYS A 370 32.79 -21.62 20.44
N LEU A 371 32.64 -20.78 21.47
CA LEU A 371 33.19 -19.42 21.44
C LEU A 371 34.72 -19.44 21.21
N GLN A 372 35.43 -20.40 21.79
CA GLN A 372 36.85 -20.61 21.53
C GLN A 372 37.14 -21.09 20.10
N ASP A 373 36.32 -21.97 19.51
CA ASP A 373 36.42 -22.35 18.09
C ASP A 373 36.17 -21.15 17.15
N LEU A 374 35.11 -20.38 17.42
CA LEU A 374 34.73 -19.18 16.66
C LEU A 374 35.83 -18.11 16.74
N SER A 375 36.48 -17.96 17.89
CA SER A 375 37.69 -17.13 18.03
C SER A 375 38.78 -17.54 17.05
N LYS A 376 39.11 -18.83 16.99
CA LYS A 376 40.14 -19.35 16.06
C LYS A 376 39.78 -19.07 14.60
N ARG A 377 38.50 -19.20 14.25
CA ARG A 377 37.98 -18.91 12.90
C ARG A 377 38.02 -17.41 12.58
N ALA A 378 37.65 -16.53 13.53
CA ALA A 378 37.78 -15.07 13.38
C ALA A 378 39.23 -14.65 13.15
N ASN A 379 40.17 -15.24 13.91
CA ASN A 379 41.60 -14.99 13.74
C ASN A 379 42.11 -15.37 12.34
N LYS A 380 41.68 -16.52 11.81
CA LYS A 380 42.00 -16.94 10.43
C LYS A 380 41.50 -15.96 9.36
N LYS A 381 40.44 -15.20 9.66
CA LYS A 381 39.89 -14.14 8.79
C LYS A 381 40.55 -12.77 9.01
N GLY A 382 41.57 -12.68 9.87
CA GLY A 382 42.25 -11.42 10.20
C GLY A 382 41.45 -10.49 11.11
N LYS A 383 40.35 -10.98 11.71
CA LYS A 383 39.50 -10.20 12.62
C LYS A 383 39.97 -10.37 14.07
N PHE A 384 41.09 -9.74 14.40
CA PHE A 384 41.78 -9.92 15.68
C PHE A 384 40.92 -9.50 16.89
N ASP A 385 40.18 -8.40 16.77
CA ASP A 385 39.35 -7.89 17.85
C ASP A 385 38.14 -8.80 18.14
N GLU A 386 37.46 -9.28 17.10
CA GLU A 386 36.42 -10.32 17.24
C GLU A 386 36.99 -11.60 17.85
N ALA A 387 38.17 -12.04 17.40
CA ALA A 387 38.82 -13.23 17.94
C ALA A 387 39.09 -13.10 19.45
N TYR A 388 39.73 -12.00 19.88
CA TYR A 388 40.00 -11.75 21.30
C TYR A 388 38.70 -11.74 22.12
N ARG A 389 37.68 -11.01 21.66
CA ARG A 389 36.37 -10.93 22.35
C ARG A 389 35.69 -12.28 22.49
N HIS A 390 35.75 -13.13 21.45
CA HIS A 390 35.19 -14.48 21.50
C HIS A 390 35.96 -15.40 22.43
N TRP A 391 37.30 -15.31 22.44
CA TRP A 391 38.15 -16.10 23.33
C TRP A 391 37.88 -15.81 24.81
N VAL A 392 37.85 -14.52 25.17
CA VAL A 392 37.55 -14.06 26.54
C VAL A 392 36.16 -14.51 26.96
N ALA A 393 35.16 -14.31 26.10
CA ALA A 393 33.78 -14.72 26.40
C ALA A 393 33.64 -16.24 26.55
N GLY A 394 34.41 -17.01 25.78
CA GLY A 394 34.51 -18.46 25.90
C GLY A 394 35.38 -18.95 27.05
N ARG A 395 35.79 -18.06 27.97
CA ARG A 395 36.68 -18.35 29.10
C ARG A 395 37.97 -19.07 28.71
N GLY A 396 38.49 -18.77 27.51
CA GLY A 396 39.78 -19.28 27.08
C GLY A 396 40.90 -18.76 27.98
N SER A 397 41.94 -19.58 28.20
CA SER A 397 43.12 -19.16 28.97
C SER A 397 43.80 -17.95 28.33
N LEU A 398 44.17 -16.97 29.15
CA LEU A 398 44.83 -15.73 28.73
C LEU A 398 46.38 -15.85 28.70
N ASP A 399 46.92 -17.02 29.09
CA ASP A 399 48.35 -17.28 29.23
C ASP A 399 48.95 -18.07 28.05
N GLY A 400 48.19 -18.25 26.96
CA GLY A 400 48.61 -19.04 25.80
C GLY A 400 49.18 -18.23 24.63
N GLU A 401 50.09 -18.84 23.87
CA GLU A 401 50.71 -18.21 22.68
C GLU A 401 49.67 -17.73 21.64
N TYR A 402 48.57 -18.47 21.49
CA TYR A 402 47.50 -18.12 20.56
C TYR A 402 46.90 -16.73 20.85
N ILE A 403 46.47 -16.51 22.09
CA ILE A 403 45.83 -15.25 22.49
C ILE A 403 46.87 -14.14 22.67
N ALA A 404 48.08 -14.47 23.14
CA ALA A 404 49.19 -13.53 23.25
C ALA A 404 49.47 -12.85 21.90
N ARG A 405 49.58 -13.62 20.80
CA ARG A 405 49.82 -13.05 19.46
C ARG A 405 48.70 -12.11 18.97
N ILE A 406 47.44 -12.47 19.24
CA ILE A 406 46.28 -11.63 18.90
C ILE A 406 46.34 -10.33 19.70
N ARG A 407 46.58 -10.46 21.00
CA ARG A 407 46.65 -9.36 21.96
C ARG A 407 47.78 -8.39 21.62
N THR A 408 49.01 -8.86 21.41
CA THR A 408 50.15 -8.03 20.99
C THR A 408 49.81 -7.21 19.76
N LYS A 409 49.18 -7.84 18.76
CA LYS A 409 48.80 -7.14 17.54
C LYS A 409 47.74 -6.06 17.78
N LEU A 410 46.74 -6.33 18.60
CA LEU A 410 45.71 -5.33 18.96
C LEU A 410 46.30 -4.16 19.74
N ILE A 411 47.18 -4.44 20.71
CA ILE A 411 47.88 -3.42 21.50
C ILE A 411 48.72 -2.56 20.56
N ASP A 412 49.56 -3.17 19.72
CA ASP A 412 50.39 -2.48 18.74
C ASP A 412 49.57 -1.57 17.82
N ASP A 413 48.45 -2.06 17.30
CA ASP A 413 47.58 -1.30 16.42
C ASP A 413 46.98 -0.07 17.12
N VAL A 414 46.50 -0.22 18.37
CA VAL A 414 45.90 0.88 19.13
C VAL A 414 46.94 1.92 19.55
N VAL A 415 48.13 1.45 19.94
CA VAL A 415 49.25 2.30 20.35
C VAL A 415 49.81 3.07 19.14
N LYS A 416 50.10 2.40 18.02
CA LYS A 416 50.62 3.04 16.79
C LYS A 416 49.64 4.02 16.16
N LYS A 417 48.33 3.78 16.25
CA LYS A 417 47.30 4.68 15.70
C LYS A 417 47.09 5.95 16.53
N GLY A 418 47.78 6.12 17.65
CA GLY A 418 47.73 7.35 18.46
C GLY A 418 46.48 7.49 19.34
N TYR A 419 45.62 6.46 19.41
CA TYR A 419 44.42 6.49 20.25
C TYR A 419 44.74 6.07 21.69
N GLY A 420 45.64 5.09 21.89
CA GLY A 420 46.10 4.66 23.22
C GLY A 420 45.04 4.04 24.15
N TYR A 421 43.78 3.90 23.71
CA TYR A 421 42.69 3.31 24.50
C TYR A 421 42.67 1.79 24.38
N VAL A 422 43.16 1.09 25.40
CA VAL A 422 43.18 -0.39 25.47
C VAL A 422 41.96 -0.98 26.17
N SER A 423 40.81 -0.31 26.10
CA SER A 423 39.56 -0.74 26.77
C SER A 423 38.98 -2.06 26.24
N PHE A 424 39.53 -2.61 25.16
CA PHE A 424 39.18 -3.94 24.65
C PHE A 424 39.75 -5.07 25.50
N LEU A 425 40.83 -4.82 26.28
CA LEU A 425 41.43 -5.83 27.16
C LEU A 425 40.47 -6.19 28.30
N ALA A 426 40.35 -7.48 28.56
CA ALA A 426 39.57 -7.94 29.70
C ALA A 426 40.23 -7.49 31.02
N THR A 427 39.42 -7.20 32.04
CA THR A 427 39.94 -6.74 33.34
C THR A 427 40.83 -7.77 34.04
N ASN A 428 40.63 -9.06 33.75
CA ASN A 428 41.43 -10.16 34.26
C ASN A 428 42.63 -10.52 33.35
N ASP A 429 42.85 -9.81 32.23
CA ASP A 429 44.02 -10.02 31.36
C ASP A 429 45.24 -9.25 31.87
N HIS A 430 45.77 -9.65 33.03
CA HIS A 430 46.90 -8.96 33.66
C HIS A 430 48.14 -8.93 32.77
N ALA A 431 48.47 -10.04 32.09
CA ALA A 431 49.59 -10.09 31.15
C ALA A 431 49.41 -9.07 30.01
N GLY A 432 48.19 -8.96 29.48
CA GLY A 432 47.83 -7.97 28.47
C GLY A 432 47.91 -6.53 28.93
N GLN A 433 47.44 -6.26 30.15
CA GLN A 433 47.50 -4.92 30.73
C GLN A 433 48.95 -4.49 30.97
N VAL A 434 49.81 -5.40 31.44
CA VAL A 434 51.25 -5.14 31.59
C VAL A 434 51.90 -4.88 30.22
N GLU A 435 51.60 -5.70 29.22
CA GLU A 435 52.12 -5.54 27.86
C GLU A 435 51.70 -4.20 27.25
N ALA A 436 50.44 -3.82 27.41
CA ALA A 436 49.90 -2.54 26.96
C ALA A 436 50.56 -1.36 27.67
N PHE A 437 50.79 -1.47 28.98
CA PHE A 437 51.49 -0.46 29.76
C PHE A 437 52.91 -0.23 29.22
N GLU A 438 53.69 -1.30 29.02
CA GLU A 438 55.06 -1.17 28.49
C GLU A 438 55.07 -0.59 27.08
N ALA A 439 54.13 -0.98 26.21
CA ALA A 439 54.00 -0.43 24.86
C ALA A 439 53.68 1.08 24.86
N LEU A 440 52.78 1.52 25.75
CA LEU A 440 52.44 2.94 25.93
C LEU A 440 53.61 3.73 26.49
N MET A 441 54.32 3.20 27.48
CA MET A 441 55.53 3.80 28.05
C MET A 441 56.64 3.95 27.00
N ALA A 442 56.82 2.95 26.14
CA ALA A 442 57.85 2.96 25.10
C ALA A 442 57.58 4.01 24.00
N GLN A 443 56.31 4.30 23.68
CA GLN A 443 55.98 5.38 22.74
C GLN A 443 56.18 6.79 23.31
N GLY A 444 56.11 6.94 24.65
CA GLY A 444 56.33 8.21 25.32
C GLY A 444 55.35 9.31 24.87
N THR A 445 55.87 10.48 24.52
CA THR A 445 55.07 11.66 24.14
C THR A 445 54.84 11.74 22.64
N GLY A 446 53.98 10.87 22.11
CA GLY A 446 53.51 10.88 20.72
C GLY A 446 52.16 11.61 20.53
N LYS A 447 51.59 11.55 19.33
CA LYS A 447 50.19 11.95 19.08
C LYS A 447 49.27 11.12 19.98
N GLY A 448 48.66 11.74 21.00
CA GLY A 448 47.65 11.10 21.84
C GLY A 448 48.00 10.91 23.33
N ASN A 449 49.09 11.51 23.83
CA ASN A 449 49.53 11.44 25.24
C ASN A 449 49.58 9.99 25.79
N HIS A 450 50.43 9.14 25.24
CA HIS A 450 50.49 7.73 25.68
C HIS A 450 50.89 7.55 27.15
N LEU A 451 51.67 8.48 27.71
CA LEU A 451 52.01 8.48 29.14
C LEU A 451 50.79 8.67 30.05
N ASP A 452 49.83 9.52 29.64
CA ASP A 452 48.55 9.68 30.35
C ASP A 452 47.80 8.35 30.42
N LYS A 453 47.80 7.60 29.30
CA LYS A 453 47.13 6.31 29.18
C LYS A 453 47.86 5.20 29.92
N ALA A 454 49.19 5.22 29.94
CA ALA A 454 49.99 4.31 30.75
C ALA A 454 49.71 4.52 32.25
N HIS A 455 49.65 5.78 32.70
CA HIS A 455 49.27 6.12 34.08
C HIS A 455 47.85 5.63 34.39
N GLU A 456 46.86 5.99 33.58
CA GLU A 456 45.45 5.59 33.79
C GLU A 456 45.30 4.06 33.88
N LEU A 457 46.01 3.32 33.02
CA LEU A 457 45.99 1.86 33.02
C LEU A 457 46.61 1.29 34.30
N ALA A 458 47.83 1.70 34.66
CA ALA A 458 48.52 1.22 35.86
C ALA A 458 47.74 1.57 37.14
N PHE A 459 47.17 2.78 37.19
CA PHE A 459 46.34 3.23 38.29
C PHE A 459 45.07 2.39 38.43
N THR A 460 44.42 2.04 37.30
CA THR A 460 43.24 1.17 37.27
C THR A 460 43.57 -0.27 37.69
N MET A 461 44.77 -0.75 37.35
CA MET A 461 45.28 -2.05 37.81
C MET A 461 45.58 -2.08 39.31
N GLY A 462 45.70 -0.93 39.97
CA GLY A 462 46.19 -0.83 41.34
C GLY A 462 47.69 -1.13 41.49
N ASP A 463 48.45 -1.02 40.39
CA ASP A 463 49.89 -1.29 40.38
C ASP A 463 50.67 -0.01 40.67
N GLU A 464 50.97 0.22 41.95
CA GLU A 464 51.66 1.43 42.40
C GLU A 464 53.07 1.57 41.81
N ALA A 465 53.79 0.47 41.57
CA ALA A 465 55.14 0.54 41.01
C ALA A 465 55.10 1.03 39.55
N ARG A 466 54.17 0.52 38.74
CA ARG A 466 53.95 1.00 37.37
C ARG A 466 53.36 2.40 37.33
N THR A 467 52.44 2.71 38.24
CA THR A 467 51.87 4.06 38.38
C THR A 467 52.97 5.07 38.69
N GLN A 468 53.87 4.75 39.63
CA GLN A 468 55.01 5.59 39.98
C GLN A 468 55.97 5.79 38.80
N ARG A 469 56.29 4.73 38.06
CA ARG A 469 57.11 4.84 36.83
C ARG A 469 56.48 5.75 35.78
N ALA A 470 55.15 5.71 35.62
CA ALA A 470 54.44 6.62 34.73
C ALA A 470 54.48 8.07 35.23
N ARG A 471 54.33 8.30 36.56
CA ARG A 471 54.45 9.65 37.16
C ARG A 471 55.82 10.27 36.88
N GLU A 472 56.89 9.49 37.06
CA GLU A 472 58.28 9.91 36.81
C GLU A 472 58.50 10.27 35.34
N ALA A 473 57.97 9.45 34.42
CA ALA A 473 58.05 9.72 32.99
C ALA A 473 57.29 11.00 32.60
N MET A 474 56.08 11.19 33.14
CA MET A 474 55.28 12.41 32.88
C MET A 474 55.96 13.68 33.42
N PHE A 475 56.51 13.61 34.63
CA PHE A 475 57.27 14.71 35.23
C PHE A 475 58.50 15.08 34.39
N SER A 476 59.24 14.07 33.93
CA SER A 476 60.47 14.27 33.14
C SER A 476 60.21 14.97 31.80
N VAL A 477 59.00 14.84 31.25
CA VAL A 477 58.57 15.53 30.04
C VAL A 477 58.23 16.99 30.35
N ASN A 478 57.31 17.22 31.28
CA ASN A 478 56.84 18.56 31.63
C ASN A 478 56.18 18.55 33.04
N PRO A 479 56.84 19.10 34.07
CA PRO A 479 56.32 19.13 35.43
C PRO A 479 54.97 19.85 35.58
N ALA A 480 54.74 20.94 34.83
CA ALA A 480 53.49 21.72 34.92
C ALA A 480 52.31 20.95 34.34
N TRP A 481 52.51 20.26 33.21
CA TRP A 481 51.51 19.38 32.62
C TRP A 481 51.21 18.18 33.53
N ALA A 482 52.25 17.51 34.04
CA ALA A 482 52.10 16.38 34.97
C ALA A 482 51.31 16.79 36.23
N LEU A 483 51.64 17.94 36.83
CA LEU A 483 50.90 18.50 37.95
C LEU A 483 49.43 18.76 37.60
N GLY A 484 49.16 19.40 36.45
CA GLY A 484 47.80 19.62 35.97
C GLY A 484 47.01 18.33 35.74
N PHE A 485 47.68 17.29 35.25
CA PHE A 485 47.10 15.96 35.07
C PHE A 485 46.72 15.29 36.41
N PHE A 486 47.64 15.29 37.38
CA PHE A 486 47.44 14.62 38.68
C PHE A 486 46.44 15.34 39.59
N LYS A 487 46.27 16.66 39.45
CA LYS A 487 45.18 17.41 40.12
C LYS A 487 43.80 16.90 39.73
N GLY A 488 43.69 16.20 38.60
CA GLY A 488 42.43 15.68 38.09
C GLY A 488 41.54 16.80 37.56
N ASN A 489 40.37 16.40 37.06
CA ASN A 489 39.30 17.30 36.66
C ASN A 489 37.96 16.65 37.05
N SER A 490 36.82 17.20 36.61
CA SER A 490 35.48 16.65 36.92
C SER A 490 35.28 15.18 36.53
N SER A 491 36.15 14.61 35.68
CA SER A 491 36.07 13.23 35.19
C SER A 491 37.21 12.31 35.65
N ARG A 492 38.24 12.82 36.32
CA ARG A 492 39.43 12.05 36.75
C ARG A 492 39.69 12.22 38.24
N LYS A 493 39.93 11.11 38.95
CA LYS A 493 40.32 11.14 40.37
C LYS A 493 41.66 11.84 40.54
N ARG A 494 41.74 12.69 41.57
CA ARG A 494 42.98 13.34 42.00
C ARG A 494 43.98 12.29 42.48
N ASP A 495 45.22 12.33 41.97
CA ASP A 495 46.32 11.46 42.37
C ASP A 495 47.24 12.23 43.34
N GLU A 496 46.91 12.22 44.63
CA GLU A 496 47.64 12.97 45.66
C GLU A 496 49.14 12.65 45.68
N ARG A 497 49.50 11.37 45.48
CA ARG A 497 50.90 10.92 45.42
C ARG A 497 51.61 11.46 44.19
N GLY A 498 50.91 11.55 43.05
CA GLY A 498 51.41 12.22 41.85
C GLY A 498 51.68 13.72 42.09
N ILE A 499 50.76 14.41 42.75
CA ILE A 499 50.93 15.83 43.09
C ILE A 499 52.10 16.00 44.08
N ASP A 500 52.17 15.17 45.13
CA ASP A 500 53.27 15.18 46.10
C ASP A 500 54.62 14.96 45.42
N TYR A 501 54.69 14.01 44.50
CA TYR A 501 55.91 13.72 43.74
C TYR A 501 56.38 14.95 42.94
N VAL A 502 55.49 15.60 42.18
CA VAL A 502 55.86 16.78 41.39
C VAL A 502 56.27 17.94 42.32
N VAL A 503 55.51 18.21 43.38
CA VAL A 503 55.80 19.29 44.33
C VAL A 503 57.16 19.09 44.99
N ASN A 504 57.44 17.89 45.50
CA ASN A 504 58.72 17.58 46.16
C ASN A 504 59.90 17.65 45.19
N ALA A 505 59.73 17.15 43.96
CA ALA A 505 60.79 17.17 42.95
C ALA A 505 61.13 18.61 42.50
N VAL A 506 60.13 19.47 42.28
CA VAL A 506 60.35 20.89 41.94
C VAL A 506 60.92 21.66 43.13
N ALA A 507 60.40 21.44 44.34
CA ALA A 507 60.89 22.06 45.58
C ALA A 507 62.38 21.80 45.78
N SER A 508 62.79 20.54 45.63
CA SER A 508 64.19 20.12 45.70
C SER A 508 65.06 20.78 44.62
N GLN A 509 64.60 20.82 43.37
CA GLN A 509 65.32 21.46 42.26
C GLN A 509 65.50 22.98 42.43
N GLN A 510 64.57 23.64 43.11
CA GLN A 510 64.54 25.10 43.27
C GLN A 510 65.04 25.57 44.65
N GLY A 511 65.34 24.65 45.58
CA GLY A 511 65.79 24.99 46.93
C GLY A 511 64.71 25.64 47.80
N VAL A 512 63.44 25.25 47.64
CA VAL A 512 62.29 25.79 48.39
C VAL A 512 61.68 24.68 49.25
N GLU A 513 61.11 25.04 50.41
CA GLU A 513 60.37 24.10 51.26
C GLU A 513 59.15 23.51 50.51
N PRO A 514 58.98 22.18 50.46
CA PRO A 514 57.86 21.55 49.72
C PRO A 514 56.48 21.95 50.22
N SER A 515 56.32 22.27 51.50
CA SER A 515 55.06 22.76 52.09
C SER A 515 54.59 24.07 51.45
N THR A 516 55.52 24.99 51.17
CA THR A 516 55.26 26.27 50.52
C THR A 516 54.71 26.09 49.10
N LEU A 517 55.22 25.11 48.35
CA LEU A 517 54.73 24.81 47.00
C LEU A 517 53.44 23.98 47.02
N ARG A 518 53.22 23.17 48.06
CA ARG A 518 52.00 22.38 48.23
C ARG A 518 50.77 23.23 48.49
N GLU A 519 50.90 24.32 49.24
CA GLU A 519 49.78 25.25 49.50
C GLU A 519 49.31 25.98 48.24
N LEU A 520 50.19 26.11 47.24
CA LEU A 520 49.93 26.77 45.96
C LEU A 520 49.51 25.78 44.84
N ALA A 521 49.70 24.48 45.07
CA ALA A 521 49.46 23.40 44.12
C ALA A 521 48.18 22.62 44.48
#